data_AF-A0A399PBK6-F1
#
_entry.id   AF-A0A399PBK6-F1
#
_cell.length_a   1.000
_cell.length_b   1.000
_cell.length_c   1.000
_cell.angle_alpha   90.00
_cell.angle_beta   90.00
_cell.angle_gamma   90.00
#
_symmetry.space_group_name_H-M   'P 1'
#
loop_
_entity.id
_entity.type
_entity.pdbx_description
1 polymer ?
#
loop_
_entity_poly.entity_id
_entity_poly.type
_entity_poly.pdbx_seq_one_letter_code
_entity_poly.pdbx_strand_id
1 'polypeptide(L)'
;TGGIAAAALCLTLVASAPAAPARAAGSPAAVDSPSLEVDELTGPGIPLDDLAPGDTVDWAADVTNVSGDASPLSVRLDSMRSMALTGDAVGGIQLSVRLCEDGFEILTAPMRCRGPVEPLGSGPAATLDRVVTRTPLDAGETVGIAVRVRFPSGADNGMESTAGMIRIGFALVDDTGAGTDPSTGGGTGSGTGTGTGTSPAGSAPAAD
;
A
#
# COMPACT_ATOMS: atom_id res chain seq x y z
N THR A 1 15.88 77.63 28.87
CA THR A 1 16.31 76.29 28.43
C THR A 1 15.37 75.26 29.02
N GLY A 2 14.88 74.33 28.19
CA GLY A 2 13.95 73.24 28.57
C GLY A 2 12.50 73.54 28.17
N GLY A 3 11.76 72.66 27.51
CA GLY A 3 12.05 71.33 26.95
C GLY A 3 10.77 70.89 26.26
N ILE A 4 10.82 70.65 24.95
CA ILE A 4 9.65 70.29 24.14
C ILE A 4 9.47 68.77 24.26
N ALA A 5 8.42 68.33 24.94
CA ALA A 5 8.06 66.93 25.02
C ALA A 5 7.37 66.50 23.71
N ALA A 6 8.09 65.75 22.90
CA ALA A 6 7.56 65.07 21.72
C ALA A 6 6.80 63.82 22.15
N ALA A 7 5.50 63.77 21.88
CA ALA A 7 4.67 62.59 22.06
C ALA A 7 4.92 61.60 20.91
N ALA A 8 5.46 60.43 21.24
CA ALA A 8 5.74 59.35 20.31
C ALA A 8 4.44 58.59 19.97
N LEU A 9 4.09 58.54 18.67
CA LEU A 9 3.07 57.65 18.15
C LEU A 9 3.56 56.20 18.22
N CYS A 10 2.90 55.37 19.03
CA CYS A 10 3.04 53.92 18.97
C CYS A 10 2.18 53.38 17.83
N LEU A 11 2.80 53.01 16.71
CA LEU A 11 2.17 52.16 15.69
C LEU A 11 2.11 50.73 16.23
N THR A 12 0.90 50.26 16.52
CA THR A 12 0.61 48.86 16.80
C THR A 12 0.61 48.07 15.49
N LEU A 13 1.67 47.30 15.27
CA LEU A 13 1.74 46.29 14.21
C LEU A 13 0.76 45.15 14.55
N VAL A 14 -0.32 45.01 13.79
CA VAL A 14 -1.15 43.80 13.79
C VAL A 14 -0.41 42.75 12.98
N ALA A 15 0.11 41.72 13.67
CA ALA A 15 0.69 40.55 13.04
C ALA A 15 -0.43 39.67 12.47
N SER A 16 -0.62 39.75 11.15
CA SER A 16 -1.46 38.83 10.39
C SER A 16 -0.77 37.46 10.33
N ALA A 17 -1.18 36.52 11.17
CA ALA A 17 -0.75 35.13 11.05
C ALA A 17 -1.38 34.50 9.79
N PRO A 18 -0.61 33.82 8.93
CA PRO A 18 -1.19 33.03 7.85
C PRO A 18 -1.91 31.84 8.46
N ALA A 19 -3.20 31.70 8.16
CA ALA A 19 -3.98 30.52 8.47
C ALA A 19 -3.30 29.30 7.85
N ALA A 20 -2.80 28.40 8.70
CA ALA A 20 -2.36 27.09 8.27
C ALA A 20 -3.53 26.40 7.55
N PRO A 21 -3.33 25.78 6.38
CA PRO A 21 -4.39 25.04 5.73
C PRO A 21 -4.83 23.92 6.67
N ALA A 22 -6.12 23.90 6.99
CA ALA A 22 -6.75 22.78 7.65
C ALA A 22 -6.48 21.54 6.79
N ARG A 23 -5.67 20.61 7.31
CA ARG A 23 -5.54 19.27 6.75
C ARG A 23 -6.95 18.71 6.62
N ALA A 24 -7.40 18.48 5.39
CA ALA A 24 -8.56 17.68 5.13
C ALA A 24 -8.36 16.35 5.85
N ALA A 25 -9.31 15.97 6.70
CA ALA A 25 -9.33 14.65 7.30
C ALA A 25 -9.39 13.64 6.15
N GLY A 26 -8.25 13.00 5.87
CA GLY A 26 -8.13 11.95 4.89
C GLY A 26 -9.11 10.84 5.23
N SER A 27 -9.77 10.31 4.19
CA SER A 27 -10.45 9.02 4.28
C SER A 27 -9.45 7.96 4.77
N PRO A 28 -9.88 6.96 5.56
CA PRO A 28 -8.97 5.95 6.09
C PRO A 28 -8.27 5.22 4.95
N ALA A 29 -6.95 5.39 4.88
CA ALA A 29 -6.04 4.62 4.04
C ALA A 29 -5.92 3.18 4.58
N ALA A 30 -5.25 2.33 3.81
CA ALA A 30 -5.23 0.88 3.93
C ALA A 30 -4.94 0.35 5.35
N VAL A 31 -5.81 -0.55 5.81
CA VAL A 31 -5.70 -1.46 6.98
C VAL A 31 -4.44 -1.27 7.84
N ASP A 32 -4.54 -0.38 8.83
CA ASP A 32 -3.56 -0.23 9.93
C ASP A 32 -3.54 -1.52 10.77
N SER A 33 -2.49 -2.32 10.61
CA SER A 33 -2.07 -3.21 11.69
C SER A 33 -1.39 -2.33 12.74
N PRO A 34 -1.73 -2.40 14.04
CA PRO A 34 -1.14 -1.52 15.07
C PRO A 34 0.37 -1.72 15.26
N SER A 35 0.94 -2.70 14.56
CA SER A 35 2.36 -3.06 14.51
C SER A 35 3.13 -2.37 13.37
N LEU A 36 2.47 -1.63 12.48
CA LEU A 36 3.09 -0.92 11.38
C LEU A 36 2.65 0.55 11.37
N GLU A 37 3.58 1.43 10.99
CA GLU A 37 3.30 2.80 10.59
C GLU A 37 3.57 2.92 9.08
N VAL A 38 2.61 3.44 8.32
CA VAL A 38 2.67 3.54 6.86
C VAL A 38 2.50 4.99 6.45
N ASP A 39 3.48 5.53 5.69
CA ASP A 39 3.41 6.86 5.09
C ASP A 39 3.35 6.74 3.56
N GLU A 40 2.19 7.02 2.98
CA GLU A 40 1.96 6.94 1.53
C GLU A 40 2.48 8.20 0.82
N LEU A 41 3.56 8.06 0.05
CA LEU A 41 4.30 9.19 -0.51
C LEU A 41 3.72 9.70 -1.83
N THR A 42 3.02 8.85 -2.58
CA THR A 42 2.46 9.15 -3.90
C THR A 42 0.92 9.18 -3.95
N GLY A 43 0.26 9.04 -2.79
CA GLY A 43 -1.19 9.01 -2.64
C GLY A 43 -1.76 7.64 -2.24
N PRO A 44 -3.08 7.54 -1.99
CA PRO A 44 -3.72 6.42 -1.28
C PRO A 44 -3.93 5.13 -2.10
N GLY A 45 -3.29 5.04 -3.25
CA GLY A 45 -3.41 3.93 -4.17
C GLY A 45 -2.89 4.30 -5.55
N ILE A 46 -2.97 3.35 -6.48
CA ILE A 46 -2.50 3.54 -7.85
C ILE A 46 -3.70 3.74 -8.76
N PRO A 47 -3.98 4.96 -9.24
CA PRO A 47 -5.04 5.20 -10.21
C PRO A 47 -4.66 4.53 -11.54
N LEU A 48 -5.64 3.93 -12.20
CA LEU A 48 -5.50 3.24 -13.49
C LEU A 48 -6.23 3.97 -14.63
N ASP A 49 -6.45 5.28 -14.47
CA ASP A 49 -7.23 6.08 -15.40
C ASP A 49 -6.36 6.55 -16.58
N ASP A 50 -6.97 6.65 -17.76
CA ASP A 50 -6.36 7.22 -18.98
C ASP A 50 -5.01 6.61 -19.40
N LEU A 51 -4.79 5.33 -19.12
CA LEU A 51 -3.57 4.63 -19.51
C LEU A 51 -3.61 4.24 -21.00
N ALA A 52 -2.53 4.57 -21.72
CA ALA A 52 -2.24 4.10 -23.07
C ALA A 52 -1.25 2.93 -23.07
N PRO A 53 -1.29 2.02 -24.06
CA PRO A 53 -0.34 0.92 -24.16
C PRO A 53 1.12 1.40 -24.09
N GLY A 54 1.88 0.87 -23.12
CA GLY A 54 3.26 1.26 -22.84
C GLY A 54 3.44 2.21 -21.65
N ASP A 55 2.35 2.78 -21.13
CA ASP A 55 2.40 3.66 -19.97
C ASP A 55 2.84 2.94 -18.69
N THR A 56 3.40 3.74 -17.78
CA THR A 56 3.81 3.28 -16.46
C THR A 56 3.34 4.24 -15.38
N VAL A 57 2.89 3.68 -14.26
CA VAL A 57 2.57 4.44 -13.05
C VAL A 57 3.45 3.91 -11.92
N ASP A 58 4.08 4.82 -11.20
CA ASP A 58 4.90 4.50 -10.02
C ASP A 58 4.15 4.92 -8.75
N TRP A 59 4.19 4.08 -7.73
CA TRP A 59 3.65 4.34 -6.40
C TRP A 59 4.67 3.98 -5.31
N ALA A 60 4.68 4.73 -4.23
CA ALA A 60 5.56 4.53 -3.09
C ALA A 60 4.92 4.80 -1.73
N ALA A 61 5.39 4.05 -0.74
CA ALA A 61 5.19 4.32 0.67
C ALA A 61 6.46 4.00 1.47
N ASP A 62 6.66 4.69 2.59
CA ASP A 62 7.58 4.27 3.64
C ASP A 62 6.79 3.46 4.68
N VAL A 63 7.37 2.33 5.12
CA VAL A 63 6.76 1.41 6.07
C VAL A 63 7.72 1.20 7.23
N THR A 64 7.25 1.47 8.44
CA THR A 64 8.03 1.31 9.67
C THR A 64 7.46 0.19 10.52
N ASN A 65 8.31 -0.74 10.94
CA ASN A 65 7.93 -1.74 11.94
C ASN A 65 7.94 -1.09 13.33
N VAL A 66 6.77 -0.77 13.86
CA VAL A 66 6.61 -0.20 15.21
C VAL A 66 6.28 -1.27 16.26
N SER A 67 6.33 -2.55 15.88
CA SER A 67 6.25 -3.66 16.81
C SER A 67 7.54 -3.80 17.62
N GLY A 68 7.49 -4.65 18.65
CA GLY A 68 8.65 -4.93 19.50
C GLY A 68 9.61 -6.00 18.94
N ASP A 69 9.24 -6.66 17.84
CA ASP A 69 9.93 -7.84 17.32
C ASP A 69 10.24 -7.70 15.82
N ALA A 70 11.30 -8.39 15.38
CA ALA A 70 11.63 -8.46 13.96
C ALA A 70 10.67 -9.41 13.24
N SER A 71 10.09 -9.00 12.11
CA SER A 71 9.15 -9.84 11.34
C SER A 71 9.21 -9.52 9.85
N PRO A 72 9.03 -10.52 8.95
CA PRO A 72 8.88 -10.25 7.53
C PRO A 72 7.69 -9.33 7.26
N LEU A 73 7.87 -8.37 6.38
CA LEU A 73 6.79 -7.52 5.89
C LEU A 73 6.08 -8.22 4.74
N SER A 74 4.75 -8.25 4.78
CA SER A 74 3.94 -8.67 3.64
C SER A 74 3.20 -7.49 3.02
N VAL A 75 3.22 -7.46 1.69
CA VAL A 75 2.57 -6.43 0.86
C VAL A 75 1.49 -7.12 0.05
N ARG A 76 0.23 -6.73 0.27
CA ARG A 76 -0.94 -7.21 -0.47
C ARG A 76 -1.31 -6.19 -1.55
N LEU A 77 -1.61 -6.68 -2.74
CA LEU A 77 -2.02 -5.89 -3.90
C LEU A 77 -3.47 -6.25 -4.25
N ASP A 78 -4.40 -5.39 -3.86
CA ASP A 78 -5.80 -5.52 -4.24
C ASP A 78 -6.04 -4.80 -5.56
N SER A 79 -6.07 -5.59 -6.63
CA SER A 79 -6.15 -5.15 -8.01
C SER A 79 -7.59 -5.07 -8.57
N MET A 80 -8.63 -5.26 -7.76
CA MET A 80 -10.03 -5.24 -8.23
C MET A 80 -10.25 -6.07 -9.52
N ARG A 81 -9.90 -7.37 -9.48
CA ARG A 81 -9.76 -8.27 -10.65
C ARG A 81 -11.02 -8.48 -11.52
N SER A 82 -12.15 -7.90 -11.14
CA SER A 82 -13.36 -7.87 -11.96
C SER A 82 -13.23 -6.98 -13.22
N MET A 83 -12.17 -6.17 -13.33
CA MET A 83 -11.92 -5.30 -14.47
C MET A 83 -11.09 -6.01 -15.55
N ALA A 84 -11.24 -5.61 -16.81
CA ALA A 84 -10.49 -6.20 -17.93
C ALA A 84 -8.96 -6.06 -17.74
N LEU A 85 -8.50 -4.86 -17.39
CA LEU A 85 -7.08 -4.57 -17.21
C LEU A 85 -6.41 -5.34 -16.06
N THR A 86 -7.15 -5.66 -15.01
CA THR A 86 -6.59 -6.30 -13.81
C THR A 86 -6.99 -7.76 -13.66
N GLY A 87 -7.95 -8.24 -14.44
CA GLY A 87 -8.41 -9.63 -14.50
C GLY A 87 -7.74 -10.47 -15.60
N ASP A 88 -7.14 -9.83 -16.62
CA ASP A 88 -6.44 -10.54 -17.69
C ASP A 88 -4.97 -10.84 -17.31
N ALA A 89 -4.63 -12.12 -17.18
CA ALA A 89 -3.27 -12.56 -16.85
C ALA A 89 -2.28 -12.49 -18.03
N VAL A 90 -2.77 -12.38 -19.28
CA VAL A 90 -1.94 -12.38 -20.49
C VAL A 90 -1.78 -10.96 -21.04
N GLY A 91 -2.89 -10.25 -21.24
CA GLY A 91 -2.91 -8.91 -21.83
C GLY A 91 -3.03 -7.76 -20.82
N GLY A 92 -3.31 -8.07 -19.55
CA GLY A 92 -3.55 -7.07 -18.52
C GLY A 92 -2.28 -6.45 -17.92
N ILE A 93 -2.52 -5.56 -16.96
CA ILE A 93 -1.50 -4.80 -16.25
C ILE A 93 -0.45 -5.72 -15.62
N GLN A 94 0.81 -5.31 -15.75
CA GLN A 94 1.94 -5.95 -15.09
C GLN A 94 2.39 -5.13 -13.90
N LEU A 95 2.62 -5.80 -12.77
CA LEU A 95 3.08 -5.21 -11.53
C LEU A 95 4.52 -5.64 -11.25
N SER A 96 5.28 -4.76 -10.63
CA SER A 96 6.56 -5.09 -10.02
C SER A 96 6.68 -4.36 -8.69
N VAL A 97 7.06 -5.11 -7.66
CA VAL A 97 7.20 -4.62 -6.28
C VAL A 97 8.65 -4.75 -5.87
N ARG A 98 9.19 -3.68 -5.32
CA ARG A 98 10.58 -3.60 -4.87
C ARG A 98 10.63 -2.95 -3.49
N LEU A 99 11.58 -3.40 -2.68
CA LEU A 99 11.95 -2.78 -1.42
C LEU A 99 13.21 -1.95 -1.62
N CYS A 100 13.17 -0.71 -1.14
CA CYS A 100 14.29 0.21 -1.06
C CYS A 100 14.75 0.25 0.41
N GLU A 101 15.89 -0.35 0.73
CA GLU A 101 16.33 -0.52 2.13
C GLU A 101 16.48 0.83 2.84
N ASP A 102 17.06 1.83 2.17
CA ASP A 102 17.27 3.17 2.75
C ASP A 102 16.20 4.20 2.32
N GLY A 103 15.05 3.73 1.84
CA GLY A 103 13.95 4.57 1.32
C GLY A 103 14.25 5.17 -0.06
N PHE A 104 13.73 6.38 -0.32
CA PHE A 104 13.78 6.99 -1.66
C PHE A 104 14.78 8.14 -1.78
N GLU A 105 15.43 8.24 -2.94
CA GLU A 105 16.19 9.42 -3.38
C GLU A 105 15.31 10.35 -4.23
N ILE A 106 14.52 9.77 -5.14
CA ILE A 106 13.62 10.48 -6.06
C ILE A 106 12.25 9.79 -6.03
N LEU A 107 11.20 10.54 -5.68
CA LEU A 107 9.82 10.06 -5.63
C LEU A 107 9.03 10.29 -6.93
N THR A 108 9.53 11.13 -7.83
CA THR A 108 8.92 11.34 -9.15
C THR A 108 9.45 10.34 -10.18
N ALA A 109 8.66 10.05 -11.22
CA ALA A 109 9.07 9.14 -12.28
C ALA A 109 10.29 9.69 -13.05
N PRO A 110 11.35 8.88 -13.28
CA PRO A 110 11.52 7.51 -12.79
C PRO A 110 11.97 7.50 -11.33
N MET A 111 11.21 6.81 -10.48
CA MET A 111 11.47 6.69 -9.05
C MET A 111 12.80 5.97 -8.78
N ARG A 112 13.55 6.43 -7.77
CA ARG A 112 14.85 5.89 -7.38
C ARG A 112 14.94 5.61 -5.89
N CYS A 113 15.35 4.38 -5.56
CA CYS A 113 15.70 3.99 -4.20
C CYS A 113 17.04 4.62 -3.79
N ARG A 114 17.17 4.95 -2.51
CA ARG A 114 18.46 5.12 -1.85
C ARG A 114 18.97 3.74 -1.43
N GLY A 115 20.25 3.49 -1.63
CA GLY A 115 20.87 2.24 -1.18
C GLY A 115 20.49 1.00 -2.00
N PRO A 116 20.60 -0.19 -1.38
CA PRO A 116 20.26 -1.46 -2.02
C PRO A 116 18.77 -1.59 -2.35
N VAL A 117 18.48 -2.41 -3.38
CA VAL A 117 17.11 -2.67 -3.84
C VAL A 117 16.85 -4.16 -3.86
N GLU A 118 15.85 -4.60 -3.11
CA GLU A 118 15.39 -5.99 -3.12
C GLU A 118 14.16 -6.14 -4.02
N PRO A 119 14.19 -6.99 -5.06
CA PRO A 119 12.99 -7.33 -5.82
C PRO A 119 12.11 -8.30 -5.02
N LEU A 120 10.91 -7.87 -4.65
CA LEU A 120 9.97 -8.68 -3.87
C LEU A 120 9.11 -9.57 -4.76
N GLY A 121 8.70 -9.08 -5.93
CA GLY A 121 7.92 -9.86 -6.87
C GLY A 121 7.51 -9.09 -8.12
N SER A 122 7.13 -9.81 -9.16
CA SER A 122 6.59 -9.26 -10.39
C SER A 122 5.63 -10.23 -11.07
N GLY A 123 4.69 -9.68 -11.84
CA GLY A 123 3.74 -10.48 -12.61
C GLY A 123 2.44 -9.75 -12.91
N PRO A 124 1.47 -10.43 -13.54
CA PRO A 124 0.17 -9.85 -13.87
C PRO A 124 -0.62 -9.47 -12.61
N ALA A 125 -1.33 -8.34 -12.65
CA ALA A 125 -2.23 -7.92 -11.58
C ALA A 125 -3.34 -8.96 -11.29
N ALA A 126 -3.68 -9.78 -12.27
CA ALA A 126 -4.66 -10.87 -12.15
C ALA A 126 -4.22 -11.99 -11.19
N THR A 127 -2.90 -12.14 -10.99
CA THR A 127 -2.32 -13.26 -10.24
C THR A 127 -1.41 -12.82 -9.09
N LEU A 128 -0.80 -11.64 -9.18
CA LEU A 128 0.09 -11.13 -8.13
C LEU A 128 -0.74 -10.51 -7.00
N ASP A 129 -1.07 -11.33 -6.00
CA ASP A 129 -1.89 -10.93 -4.85
C ASP A 129 -1.07 -10.39 -3.67
N ARG A 130 0.08 -11.03 -3.41
CA ARG A 130 0.87 -10.80 -2.20
C ARG A 130 2.34 -11.07 -2.46
N VAL A 131 3.21 -10.24 -1.88
CA VAL A 131 4.65 -10.47 -1.78
C VAL A 131 5.09 -10.35 -0.32
N VAL A 132 6.22 -10.98 0.02
CA VAL A 132 6.75 -10.99 1.39
C VAL A 132 8.26 -10.71 1.31
N THR A 133 8.77 -9.88 2.21
CA THR A 133 10.20 -9.61 2.31
C THR A 133 10.96 -10.86 2.72
N ARG A 134 12.18 -11.04 2.19
CA ARG A 134 13.02 -12.17 2.57
C ARG A 134 13.69 -11.93 3.91
N THR A 135 14.14 -10.69 4.12
CA THR A 135 14.72 -10.24 5.37
C THR A 135 13.60 -9.71 6.27
N PRO A 136 13.51 -10.17 7.53
CA PRO A 136 12.65 -9.54 8.52
C PRO A 136 13.01 -8.07 8.69
N LEU A 137 12.00 -7.23 8.90
CA LEU A 137 12.21 -5.85 9.34
C LEU A 137 12.44 -5.84 10.84
N ASP A 138 13.54 -5.27 11.29
CA ASP A 138 13.83 -5.07 12.71
C ASP A 138 12.84 -4.08 13.34
N ALA A 139 12.71 -4.15 14.67
CA ALA A 139 11.90 -3.20 15.42
C ALA A 139 12.45 -1.76 15.27
N GLY A 140 11.59 -0.84 14.85
CA GLY A 140 11.93 0.55 14.55
C GLY A 140 12.56 0.78 13.17
N GLU A 141 12.75 -0.27 12.36
CA GLU A 141 13.28 -0.14 11.00
C GLU A 141 12.21 0.42 10.04
N THR A 142 12.64 1.35 9.17
CA THR A 142 11.83 1.92 8.10
C THR A 142 12.41 1.53 6.74
N VAL A 143 11.57 1.02 5.85
CA VAL A 143 11.95 0.73 4.46
C VAL A 143 10.98 1.39 3.48
N GLY A 144 11.45 1.66 2.26
CA GLY A 144 10.60 2.12 1.17
C GLY A 144 10.03 0.96 0.37
N ILE A 145 8.73 0.99 0.06
CA ILE A 145 8.08 0.04 -0.86
C ILE A 145 7.70 0.77 -2.13
N ALA A 146 8.23 0.31 -3.26
CA ALA A 146 7.97 0.84 -4.59
C ALA A 146 7.16 -0.16 -5.41
N VAL A 147 5.99 0.27 -5.90
CA VAL A 147 5.17 -0.51 -6.84
C VAL A 147 5.17 0.20 -8.18
N ARG A 148 5.60 -0.51 -9.23
CA ARG A 148 5.48 -0.05 -10.61
C ARG A 148 4.42 -0.85 -11.34
N VAL A 149 3.49 -0.12 -11.92
CA VAL A 149 2.44 -0.60 -12.81
C VAL A 149 2.90 -0.33 -14.24
N ARG A 150 2.78 -1.34 -15.11
CA ARG A 150 3.03 -1.20 -16.55
C ARG A 150 1.82 -1.68 -17.33
N PHE A 151 1.33 -0.83 -18.23
CA PHE A 151 0.35 -1.23 -19.21
C PHE A 151 1.08 -1.86 -20.42
N PRO A 152 0.82 -3.14 -20.79
CA PRO A 152 1.55 -3.77 -21.88
C PRO A 152 1.37 -3.01 -23.20
N SER A 153 2.46 -2.84 -23.95
CA SER A 153 2.44 -2.15 -25.25
C SER A 153 1.66 -2.92 -26.34
N GLY A 154 1.39 -4.22 -26.12
CA GLY A 154 0.59 -5.05 -27.01
C GLY A 154 -0.87 -5.19 -26.60
N ALA A 155 -1.30 -4.46 -25.57
CA ALA A 155 -2.70 -4.39 -25.19
C ALA A 155 -3.51 -3.71 -26.31
N ASP A 156 -4.70 -4.25 -26.58
CA ASP A 156 -5.65 -3.64 -27.52
C ASP A 156 -6.20 -2.33 -26.91
N ASN A 157 -6.47 -1.33 -27.77
CA ASN A 157 -7.12 -0.08 -27.40
C ASN A 157 -8.53 -0.31 -26.83
N GLY A 158 -9.09 -1.52 -26.97
CA GLY A 158 -10.32 -1.92 -26.28
C GLY A 158 -10.23 -1.89 -24.74
N MET A 159 -9.02 -1.78 -24.17
CA MET A 159 -8.78 -1.59 -22.73
C MET A 159 -8.43 -0.14 -22.36
N GLU A 160 -8.29 0.76 -23.35
CA GLU A 160 -8.10 2.20 -23.17
C GLU A 160 -9.29 2.79 -22.39
N SER A 161 -9.03 3.77 -21.52
CA SER A 161 -10.05 4.45 -20.70
C SER A 161 -10.79 3.58 -19.66
N THR A 162 -10.24 2.43 -19.27
CA THR A 162 -10.79 1.65 -18.14
C THR A 162 -10.35 2.29 -16.83
N ALA A 163 -11.30 2.92 -16.12
CA ALA A 163 -11.04 3.52 -14.81
C ALA A 163 -10.96 2.47 -13.69
N GLY A 164 -10.00 2.63 -12.78
CA GLY A 164 -9.78 1.68 -11.70
C GLY A 164 -8.71 2.12 -10.71
N MET A 165 -8.52 1.33 -9.65
CA MET A 165 -7.51 1.61 -8.63
C MET A 165 -6.92 0.30 -8.12
N ILE A 166 -5.60 0.29 -7.92
CA ILE A 166 -4.93 -0.75 -7.15
C ILE A 166 -4.71 -0.22 -5.73
N ARG A 167 -5.14 -0.98 -4.72
CA ARG A 167 -4.88 -0.67 -3.31
C ARG A 167 -3.75 -1.54 -2.79
N ILE A 168 -2.87 -0.94 -2.00
CA ILE A 168 -1.73 -1.62 -1.40
C ILE A 168 -1.98 -1.73 0.11
N GLY A 169 -1.85 -2.94 0.66
CA GLY A 169 -1.98 -3.20 2.08
C GLY A 169 -0.71 -3.78 2.67
N PHE A 170 -0.44 -3.51 3.95
CA PHE A 170 0.76 -3.97 4.64
C PHE A 170 0.39 -4.74 5.92
N ALA A 171 1.14 -5.79 6.19
CA ALA A 171 1.05 -6.53 7.45
C ALA A 171 2.37 -7.21 7.75
N LEU A 172 2.77 -7.26 9.01
CA LEU A 172 3.82 -8.17 9.45
C LEU A 172 3.34 -9.61 9.32
N VAL A 173 4.23 -10.53 8.95
CA VAL A 173 3.92 -11.95 8.94
C VAL A 173 4.08 -12.44 10.38
N ASP A 174 2.97 -12.61 11.08
CA ASP A 174 2.97 -13.29 12.37
C ASP A 174 3.71 -14.64 12.20
N ASP A 175 4.54 -15.04 13.18
CA ASP A 175 5.21 -16.36 13.18
C ASP A 175 4.22 -17.54 13.03
N THR A 176 2.93 -17.28 13.22
CA THR A 176 1.81 -18.14 12.85
C THR A 176 1.16 -17.65 11.56
N GLY A 177 1.79 -17.90 10.41
CA GLY A 177 1.36 -17.38 9.11
C GLY A 177 -0.13 -17.52 8.81
N ALA A 178 -0.89 -16.44 8.98
CA ALA A 178 -2.19 -16.17 8.35
C ALA A 178 -2.59 -14.74 8.71
N GLY A 179 -2.20 -13.76 7.88
CA GLY A 179 -2.72 -12.39 8.02
C GLY A 179 -4.25 -12.42 7.92
N THR A 180 -4.94 -11.93 8.94
CA THR A 180 -6.40 -11.83 8.97
C THR A 180 -6.85 -10.85 7.90
N ASP A 181 -7.62 -11.35 6.92
CA ASP A 181 -8.28 -10.55 5.89
C ASP A 181 -9.36 -9.66 6.54
N PRO A 182 -9.33 -8.34 6.37
CA PRO A 182 -10.41 -7.48 6.86
C PRO A 182 -11.53 -7.45 5.81
N SER A 183 -12.33 -8.52 5.77
CA SER A 183 -13.63 -8.50 5.12
C SER A 183 -14.75 -8.47 6.17
N THR A 184 -15.34 -7.28 6.33
CA THR A 184 -16.76 -7.00 6.58
C THR A 184 -17.56 -7.91 7.55
N GLY A 185 -17.86 -7.36 8.73
CA GLY A 185 -19.24 -7.28 9.22
C GLY A 185 -19.88 -8.51 9.89
N GLY A 186 -19.94 -8.46 11.22
CA GLY A 186 -21.14 -8.79 12.00
C GLY A 186 -21.64 -10.23 12.01
N GLY A 187 -21.22 -10.99 13.02
CA GLY A 187 -21.87 -12.25 13.39
C GLY A 187 -21.51 -12.65 14.82
N THR A 188 -22.23 -12.12 15.81
CA THR A 188 -22.20 -12.65 17.18
C THR A 188 -22.78 -14.07 17.19
N GLY A 189 -21.97 -15.03 17.59
CA GLY A 189 -22.40 -16.42 17.77
C GLY A 189 -21.47 -17.18 18.69
N SER A 190 -21.68 -17.02 20.00
CA SER A 190 -21.14 -17.92 21.03
C SER A 190 -21.51 -19.38 20.73
N GLY A 191 -20.53 -20.28 20.82
CA GLY A 191 -20.75 -21.71 20.74
C GLY A 191 -19.54 -22.50 21.20
N THR A 192 -19.39 -22.65 22.51
CA THR A 192 -18.54 -23.66 23.15
C THR A 192 -19.06 -25.05 22.79
N GLY A 193 -18.18 -25.93 22.27
CA GLY A 193 -18.53 -27.31 21.98
C GLY A 193 -17.32 -28.19 21.72
N THR A 194 -16.83 -28.84 22.78
CA THR A 194 -15.95 -30.01 22.74
C THR A 194 -16.65 -31.18 22.06
N GLY A 195 -15.98 -31.84 21.11
CA GLY A 195 -16.52 -33.03 20.44
C GLY A 195 -15.45 -33.80 19.67
N THR A 196 -14.96 -34.86 20.29
CA THR A 196 -14.21 -35.96 19.68
C THR A 196 -15.08 -36.72 18.66
N GLY A 197 -14.49 -37.21 17.56
CA GLY A 197 -15.01 -38.42 16.90
C GLY A 197 -14.97 -38.49 15.37
N THR A 198 -14.13 -39.43 14.91
CA THR A 198 -14.38 -40.40 13.81
C THR A 198 -14.25 -39.95 12.35
N SER A 199 -13.18 -40.44 11.72
CA SER A 199 -13.08 -40.64 10.27
C SER A 199 -14.14 -41.62 9.76
N PRO A 200 -14.58 -41.49 8.50
CA PRO A 200 -14.94 -42.65 7.70
C PRO A 200 -14.02 -42.81 6.48
N ALA A 201 -13.72 -44.08 6.22
CA ALA A 201 -12.92 -44.56 5.09
C ALA A 201 -13.73 -44.60 3.78
N GLY A 202 -13.02 -44.39 2.67
CA GLY A 202 -13.14 -45.15 1.42
C GLY A 202 -14.39 -44.98 0.54
N SER A 203 -14.18 -44.61 -0.73
CA SER A 203 -14.35 -45.53 -1.87
C SER A 203 -13.97 -44.83 -3.19
N ALA A 204 -13.13 -45.48 -3.99
CA ALA A 204 -12.80 -45.11 -5.37
C ALA A 204 -13.83 -45.70 -6.36
N PRO A 205 -14.07 -45.10 -7.55
CA PRO A 205 -14.91 -45.71 -8.57
C PRO A 205 -14.13 -46.67 -9.47
N ALA A 206 -14.78 -47.76 -9.86
CA ALA A 206 -14.33 -48.71 -10.88
C ALA A 206 -14.59 -48.16 -12.29
N ALA A 207 -13.71 -48.53 -13.22
CA ALA A 207 -13.84 -48.28 -14.65
C ALA A 207 -14.70 -49.36 -15.32
N ASP A 208 -15.41 -48.96 -16.37
CA ASP A 208 -15.95 -49.81 -17.45
C ASP A 208 -15.31 -49.31 -18.76
#